data_AF-A0A561V634-F1
#
_entry.id   AF-A0A561V634-F1
#
_cell.length_a   1.000
_cell.length_b   1.000
_cell.length_c   1.000
_cell.angle_alpha   90.00
_cell.angle_beta   90.00
_cell.angle_gamma   90.00
#
_symmetry.space_group_name_H-M   'P 1'
#
loop_
_entity.id
_entity.type
_entity.pdbx_description
1 polymer ?
#
loop_
_entity_poly.entity_id
_entity_poly.type
_entity_poly.pdbx_seq_one_letter_code
_entity_poly.pdbx_strand_id
1 'polypeptide(L)' 'MPRIGCGLAGGTWSRIEPLLEQRLSIQGIGITVYDHD' A
#
# COMPACT_ATOMS: atom_id res chain seq x y z
N MET A 1 1.35 3.96 -7.62
CA MET A 1 2.52 3.84 -6.73
C MET A 1 2.89 2.37 -6.60
N PRO A 2 4.18 2.00 -6.41
CA PRO A 2 4.57 0.59 -6.25
C PRO A 2 4.18 0.06 -4.87
N ARG A 3 4.19 -1.27 -4.69
CA ARG A 3 4.06 -1.90 -3.36
C ARG A 3 5.25 -1.55 -2.47
N ILE A 4 5.06 -0.59 -1.57
CA ILE A 4 6.10 -0.14 -0.62
C ILE A 4 6.19 -1.07 0.61
N GLY A 5 7.35 -1.08 1.26
CA GLY A 5 7.54 -1.83 2.51
C GLY A 5 7.61 -3.35 2.34
N CYS A 6 7.71 -3.85 1.11
CA CYS A 6 7.91 -5.27 0.80
C CYS A 6 9.39 -5.55 0.43
N GLY A 7 9.83 -6.81 0.52
CA GLY A 7 11.15 -7.24 0.06
C GLY A 7 12.26 -6.96 1.09
N LEU A 8 13.27 -6.15 0.73
CA LEU A 8 14.46 -5.89 1.55
C LEU A 8 14.16 -5.25 2.92
N ALA A 9 13.03 -4.56 3.04
CA ALA A 9 12.57 -3.99 4.30
C ALA A 9 11.93 -5.03 5.25
N GLY A 10 11.74 -6.28 4.80
CA GLY A 10 11.19 -7.38 5.60
C GLY A 10 9.69 -7.24 5.95
N GLY A 11 9.02 -6.23 5.42
CA GLY A 11 7.57 -6.06 5.58
C GLY A 11 6.77 -6.83 4.53
N THR A 12 5.47 -6.94 4.78
CA THR A 12 4.52 -7.56 3.87
C THR A 12 3.49 -6.53 3.43
N TRP A 13 3.03 -6.63 2.18
CA TRP A 13 1.99 -5.76 1.66
C TRP A 13 0.71 -5.83 2.51
N SER A 14 0.39 -7.01 3.03
CA SER A 14 -0.75 -7.25 3.94
C SER A 14 -0.73 -6.41 5.22
N ARG A 15 0.42 -5.87 5.63
CA ARG A 15 0.52 -4.94 6.77
C ARG A 15 0.41 -3.47 6.35
N ILE A 16 0.72 -3.15 5.09
CA ILE A 16 0.74 -1.78 4.57
C ILE A 16 -0.62 -1.38 4.01
N GLU A 17 -1.28 -2.27 3.27
CA GLU A 17 -2.57 -2.03 2.63
C GLU A 17 -3.66 -1.51 3.58
N PRO A 18 -3.85 -2.09 4.79
CA PRO A 18 -4.86 -1.58 5.73
C PRO A 18 -4.59 -0.14 6.19
N LEU A 19 -3.31 0.26 6.26
CA LEU A 19 -2.94 1.62 6.66
C LEU A 19 -3.30 2.64 5.59
N LEU A 20 -3.15 2.27 4.31
CA LEU A 20 -3.51 3.11 3.18
C LEU A 20 -5.02 3.30 3.10
N GLU A 21 -5.81 2.22 3.28
CA GLU A 21 -7.27 2.31 3.29
C GLU A 21 -7.75 3.25 4.40
N GLN A 22 -7.26 3.06 5.63
CA GLN A 22 -7.69 3.84 6.80
C GLN A 22 -7.32 5.32 6.71
N ARG A 23 -6.18 5.64 6.08
CA ARG A 23 -5.65 7.01 6.08
C ARG A 23 -5.98 7.80 4.83
N LEU A 24 -6.24 7.14 3.70
CA LEU A 24 -6.40 7.82 2.42
C LEU A 24 -7.73 7.44 1.76
N SER A 25 -8.02 6.14 1.59
CA SER A 25 -9.25 5.72 0.89
C SER A 25 -10.52 6.12 1.63
N ILE A 26 -10.55 5.98 2.96
CA ILE A 26 -11.69 6.45 3.79
C ILE A 26 -11.89 7.97 3.65
N GLN A 27 -10.84 8.73 3.36
CA GLN A 27 -10.92 10.18 3.14
C GLN A 27 -11.31 10.54 1.70
N GLY A 28 -11.65 9.55 0.87
CA GLY A 28 -11.99 9.75 -0.55
C GLY A 28 -10.77 9.99 -1.45
N ILE A 29 -9.56 9.76 -0.94
CA ILE A 29 -8.33 9.89 -1.72
C ILE A 29 -8.10 8.58 -2.46
N GLY A 30 -8.34 8.60 -3.77
CA GLY A 30 -8.09 7.45 -4.65
C GLY A 30 -6.61 7.11 -4.71
N ILE A 31 -6.30 5.83 -4.60
CA ILE A 31 -4.94 5.29 -4.71
C ILE A 31 -4.92 4.26 -5.82
N THR A 32 -3.89 4.32 -6.66
CA THR A 32 -3.63 3.28 -7.67
C THR A 32 -2.28 2.65 -7.35
N VAL A 33 -2.28 1.34 -7.12
CA VAL A 33 -1.06 0.55 -6.95
C VAL A 33 -0.71 -0.08 -8.29
N TYR A 34 0.52 0.15 -8.75
CA TYR A 34 1.04 -0.49 -9.95
C TYR A 34 1.78 -1.73 -9.51
N ASP A 35 1.26 -2.90 -9.89
CA ASP A 35 1.94 -4.18 -9.70
C ASP A 35 2.78 -4.43 -10.95
N HIS A 36 4.08 -4.48 -10.75
CA HIS A 36 5.04 -4.91 -11.75
C HIS A 36 5.73 -6.12 -11.11
N ASP A 37 5.32 -7.33 -11.52
CA ASP A 37 6.08 -8.54 -11.20
C ASP A 37 7.55 -8.39 -11.65
#